data_AF-A0A3L6JCE5-F1
#
_entry.id   AF-A0A3L6JCE5-F1
#
_cell.length_a   1.000
_cell.length_b   1.000
_cell.length_c   1.000
_cell.angle_alpha   90.00
_cell.angle_beta   90.00
_cell.angle_gamma   90.00
#
_symmetry.space_group_name_H-M   'P 1'
#
loop_
_entity.id
_entity.type
_entity.pdbx_description
1 polymer ?
#
loop_
_entity_poly.entity_id
_entity_poly.type
_entity_poly.pdbx_seq_one_letter_code
_entity_poly.pdbx_strand_id
1 'polypeptide(L)' 'MSTTSEATCLLCVQQEAAKLISMCLDLGLELKTREDVLNLIIVSGYYSLYRDPAFVENVIDAVLEQM' A
#
# COMPACT_ATOMS: atom_id res chain seq x y z
N MET A 1 25.80 -0.20 -15.55
CA MET A 1 24.87 0.91 -15.26
C MET A 1 23.47 0.34 -15.41
N SER A 2 22.80 0.05 -14.30
CA SER A 2 21.46 -0.53 -14.31
C SER A 2 20.47 0.49 -14.85
N THR A 3 19.79 0.14 -15.94
CA THR A 3 18.71 0.91 -16.52
C THR A 3 17.56 0.97 -15.52
N THR A 4 17.43 2.09 -14.84
CA THR A 4 16.22 2.51 -14.14
C THR A 4 15.11 2.75 -15.17
N SER A 5 14.12 1.86 -15.24
CA SER A 5 12.80 2.14 -15.84
C SER A 5 11.75 1.26 -15.15
N GLU A 6 11.00 1.88 -14.23
CA GLU A 6 9.54 1.70 -14.03
C GLU A 6 8.95 0.30 -13.82
N ALA A 7 9.74 -0.68 -13.36
CA ALA A 7 9.14 -1.82 -12.70
C ALA A 7 8.70 -1.36 -11.30
N THR A 8 7.40 -1.10 -11.11
CA THR A 8 6.78 -1.12 -9.79
C THR A 8 7.31 -2.35 -9.08
N CYS A 9 8.17 -2.13 -8.08
CA CYS A 9 8.87 -3.21 -7.42
C CYS A 9 7.82 -4.07 -6.70
N LEU A 10 7.50 -5.23 -7.26
CA LEU A 10 6.46 -6.12 -6.74
C LEU A 10 6.73 -6.50 -5.28
N LEU A 11 8.01 -6.75 -4.95
CA LEU A 11 8.47 -6.97 -3.57
C LEU A 11 8.19 -5.78 -2.65
N CYS A 12 8.35 -4.56 -3.16
CA CYS A 12 8.12 -3.32 -2.42
C CYS A 12 6.63 -3.10 -2.19
N VAL A 13 5.78 -3.36 -3.19
CA VAL A 13 4.31 -3.32 -3.04
C VAL A 13 3.87 -4.29 -1.94
N GLN A 14 4.33 -5.53 -2.00
CA GLN A 14 3.98 -6.58 -1.03
C GLN A 14 4.46 -6.24 0.39
N GLN A 15 5.66 -5.67 0.54
CA GLN A 15 6.17 -5.23 1.84
C GLN A 15 5.34 -4.10 2.44
N GLU A 16 4.96 -3.10 1.64
CA GLU A 16 4.17 -1.97 2.11
C GLU A 16 2.73 -2.39 2.44
N ALA A 17 2.13 -3.25 1.61
CA ALA A 17 0.82 -3.84 1.88
C ALA A 17 0.81 -4.63 3.19
N ALA A 18 1.81 -5.49 3.44
CA ALA A 18 1.93 -6.26 4.67
C ALA A 18 2.04 -5.38 5.93
N LYS A 19 2.77 -4.26 5.86
CA LYS A 19 2.85 -3.29 6.97
C LYS A 19 1.51 -2.64 7.25
N LEU A 20 0.77 -2.24 6.20
CA LEU A 20 -0.56 -1.65 6.34
C LEU A 20 -1.53 -2.66 6.97
N ILE A 21 -1.57 -3.91 6.47
CA ILE A 21 -2.41 -4.98 7.01
C ILE A 21 -2.11 -5.23 8.49
N SER A 22 -0.82 -5.34 8.86
CA SER A 22 -0.44 -5.55 10.27
C SER A 22 -0.97 -4.43 11.16
N MET A 23 -0.82 -3.18 10.73
CA MET A 23 -1.36 -2.02 11.45
C MET A 23 -2.90 -2.04 11.54
N CYS A 24 -3.59 -2.47 10.49
CA CYS A 24 -5.05 -2.65 10.52
C CYS A 24 -5.47 -3.69 11.55
N LEU A 25 -4.81 -4.84 11.57
CA LEU A 25 -5.08 -5.93 12.50
C LEU A 25 -4.82 -5.50 13.95
N ASP A 26 -3.71 -4.79 14.20
CA ASP A 26 -3.35 -4.28 15.53
C ASP A 26 -4.38 -3.24 16.04
N LEU A 27 -4.95 -2.44 15.14
CA LEU A 27 -5.97 -1.44 15.46
C LEU A 27 -7.40 -2.00 15.46
N GLY A 28 -7.60 -3.25 15.03
CA GLY A 28 -8.93 -3.84 14.86
C GLY A 28 -9.77 -3.18 13.75
N LEU A 29 -9.12 -2.63 12.72
CA LEU A 29 -9.78 -2.00 11.59
C LEU A 29 -10.15 -3.04 10.52
N GLU A 30 -11.41 -3.02 10.08
CA GLU A 30 -11.87 -3.79 8.93
C GLU A 30 -11.78 -2.90 7.67
N LEU A 31 -10.72 -3.04 6.88
CA LEU A 31 -10.64 -2.39 5.56
C LEU A 31 -11.43 -3.22 4.55
N LYS A 32 -12.50 -2.65 3.98
CA LYS A 32 -13.34 -3.34 2.98
C LYS A 32 -13.33 -2.64 1.62
N THR A 33 -12.90 -1.39 1.59
CA THR A 33 -12.93 -0.57 0.40
C THR A 33 -11.57 0.03 0.10
N ARG A 34 -11.34 0.37 -1.16
CA ARG A 34 -10.16 1.14 -1.59
C ARG A 34 -10.04 2.46 -0.82
N GLU A 35 -11.17 3.08 -0.51
CA GLU A 35 -11.24 4.36 0.20
C GLU A 35 -10.77 4.23 1.65
N ASP A 36 -11.09 3.12 2.33
CA ASP A 36 -10.58 2.84 3.68
C ASP A 36 -9.06 2.69 3.68
N VAL A 37 -8.51 1.95 2.70
CA VAL A 37 -7.06 1.73 2.57
C VAL A 37 -6.36 3.06 2.24
N LEU A 38 -6.93 3.84 1.33
CA LEU A 38 -6.41 5.16 0.96
C LEU A 38 -6.39 6.10 2.17
N ASN A 39 -7.48 6.15 2.94
CA ASN A 39 -7.57 6.93 4.17
C ASN A 39 -6.53 6.49 5.20
N LEU A 40 -6.30 5.18 5.33
CA LEU A 40 -5.25 4.66 6.21
C LEU A 40 -3.87 5.14 5.75
N ILE A 41 -3.54 5.06 4.46
CA ILE A 41 -2.27 5.55 3.92
C ILE A 41 -2.08 7.04 4.20
N ILE A 42 -3.15 7.85 4.09
CA ILE A 42 -3.14 9.29 4.41
C ILE A 42 -2.84 9.50 5.90
N VAL A 43 -3.58 8.83 6.78
CA VAL A 43 -3.51 9.03 8.24
C VAL A 43 -2.22 8.48 8.83
N SER A 44 -1.72 7.37 8.30
CA SER A 44 -0.45 6.75 8.72
C SER A 44 0.78 7.51 8.22
N GLY A 45 0.60 8.54 7.38
CA GLY A 45 1.67 9.40 6.93
C GLY A 45 2.63 8.75 5.95
N TYR A 46 2.18 7.73 5.20
CA TYR A 46 2.94 7.08 4.12
C TYR A 46 3.02 7.97 2.87
N TYR A 47 3.40 9.24 3.06
CA TYR A 47 3.43 10.23 1.99
C TYR A 47 4.45 9.91 0.89
N SER A 48 5.42 9.04 1.19
CA SER A 48 6.37 8.50 0.23
C SER A 48 5.72 7.70 -0.89
N LEU A 49 4.55 7.10 -0.65
CA LEU A 49 3.81 6.31 -1.63
C LEU A 49 3.19 7.18 -2.73
N TYR A 50 2.78 8.42 -2.40
CA TYR A 50 2.15 9.33 -3.38
C TYR A 50 3.07 9.83 -4.50
N ARG A 51 4.36 9.49 -4.47
CA ARG A 51 5.28 9.83 -5.57
C ARG A 51 4.91 9.10 -6.86
N ASP A 52 4.23 7.97 -6.76
CA ASP A 52 3.79 7.16 -7.89
C ASP A 52 2.35 6.68 -7.68
N PRO A 53 1.35 7.28 -8.38
CA PRO A 53 -0.04 6.87 -8.28
C PRO A 53 -0.27 5.40 -8.62
N ALA A 54 0.48 4.84 -9.59
CA ALA A 54 0.35 3.43 -9.95
C ALA A 54 0.87 2.52 -8.83
N PHE A 55 1.92 2.94 -8.11
CA PHE A 55 2.39 2.22 -6.94
C PHE A 55 1.33 2.17 -5.83
N VAL A 56 0.67 3.31 -5.56
CA VAL A 56 -0.40 3.39 -4.54
C VAL A 56 -1.56 2.46 -4.87
N GLU A 57 -2.05 2.48 -6.11
CA GLU A 57 -3.13 1.58 -6.55
C GLU A 57 -2.75 0.11 -6.37
N ASN A 58 -1.52 -0.27 -6.75
CA ASN A 58 -1.03 -1.64 -6.57
C ASN A 58 -0.93 -2.05 -5.09
N VAL A 59 -0.55 -1.13 -4.19
CA VAL A 59 -0.54 -1.40 -2.74
C VAL A 59 -1.97 -1.56 -2.21
N ILE A 60 -2.90 -0.72 -2.64
CA ILE A 60 -4.30 -0.82 -2.23
C ILE A 60 -4.91 -2.15 -2.65
N ASP A 61 -4.70 -2.54 -3.91
CA ASP A 61 -5.20 -3.82 -4.41
C ASP A 61 -4.57 -5.00 -3.66
N ALA A 62 -3.25 -4.96 -3.40
CA ALA A 62 -2.56 -5.99 -2.62
C ALA A 62 -3.03 -6.09 -1.16
N VAL A 63 -3.47 -4.99 -0.54
CA VAL A 63 -4.06 -4.99 0.81
C VAL A 63 -5.43 -5.66 0.79
N LEU A 64 -6.29 -5.27 -0.16
CA LEU A 64 -7.65 -5.81 -0.27
C LEU A 64 -7.68 -7.29 -0.69
N GLU A 65 -6.70 -7.77 -1.44
CA GLU A 65 -6.58 -9.19 -1.78
C GLU A 65 -6.19 -10.08 -0.58
N GLN A 66 -5.63 -9.51 0.49
CA GLN A 66 -5.09 -10.24 1.65
C GLN A 66 -5.93 -10.11 2.93
N MET A 67 -6.97 -9.27 2.92
CA MET A 67 -7.89 -9.04 4.05
C MET A 67 -9.21 -9.82 3.87
#